data_AF-A0A0W1ADP5-F1
#
_entry.id   AF-A0A0W1ADP5-F1
#
_cell.length_a   1.000
_cell.length_b   1.000
_cell.length_c   1.000
_cell.angle_alpha   90.00
_cell.angle_beta   90.00
_cell.angle_gamma   90.00
#
_symmetry.space_group_name_H-M   'P 1'
#
loop_
_entity.id
_entity.type
_entity.pdbx_description
1 polymer ?
#
loop_
_entity_poly.entity_id
_entity_poly.type
_entity_poly.pdbx_seq_one_letter_code
_entity_poly.pdbx_strand_id
1 'polypeptide(L)'
;VPVATYTLSDGSSSDTSTLSIDVTAVDDAFSDADEVLSTAEDTTLNGNVLTGTSSVDGAVSVTEFSVAGDPATYNAGDTATIAGVGTLQINANGTFSFVPAA
;
A
#
# COMPACT_ATOMS: atom_id res chain seq x y z
N VAL A 1 -8.49 -24.36 -1.16
CA VAL A 1 -7.46 -25.17 -1.85
C VAL A 1 -8.11 -26.32 -2.59
N PRO A 2 -7.58 -26.74 -3.77
CA PRO A 2 -8.23 -27.73 -4.61
C PRO A 2 -8.00 -29.16 -4.11
N VAL A 3 -9.02 -30.02 -4.29
CA VAL A 3 -8.92 -31.48 -4.13
C VAL A 3 -9.08 -32.10 -5.51
N ALA A 4 -8.13 -32.96 -5.90
CA ALA A 4 -8.23 -33.72 -7.14
C ALA A 4 -8.67 -35.15 -6.83
N THR A 5 -9.64 -35.68 -7.57
CA THR A 5 -10.07 -37.08 -7.49
C THR A 5 -9.50 -37.83 -8.69
N TYR A 6 -8.94 -39.01 -8.48
CA TYR A 6 -8.38 -39.85 -9.54
C TYR A 6 -8.77 -41.31 -9.37
N THR A 7 -8.79 -42.03 -10.49
CA THR A 7 -9.17 -43.45 -10.55
C THR A 7 -7.95 -44.28 -10.92
N LEU A 8 -7.68 -45.32 -10.14
CA LEU A 8 -6.66 -46.32 -10.44
C LEU A 8 -7.34 -47.51 -11.10
N SER A 9 -6.71 -48.11 -12.10
CA SER A 9 -7.16 -49.36 -12.70
C SER A 9 -5.98 -50.20 -13.15
N ASP A 10 -6.09 -51.51 -12.97
CA ASP A 10 -5.15 -52.53 -13.48
C ASP A 10 -5.65 -53.18 -14.79
N GLY A 11 -6.73 -52.65 -15.38
CA GLY A 11 -7.37 -53.20 -16.56
C GLY A 11 -8.47 -54.23 -16.28
N SER A 12 -8.69 -54.61 -15.02
CA SER A 12 -9.74 -55.54 -14.59
C SER A 12 -10.65 -54.95 -13.51
N SER A 13 -10.08 -54.23 -12.54
CA SER A 13 -10.82 -53.52 -11.48
C SER A 13 -10.44 -52.04 -11.43
N SER A 14 -11.23 -51.25 -10.71
CA SER A 14 -10.96 -49.82 -10.51
C SER A 14 -11.24 -49.39 -9.07
N ASP A 15 -10.44 -48.45 -8.58
CA ASP A 15 -10.64 -47.79 -7.29
C ASP A 15 -10.47 -46.27 -7.43
N THR A 16 -11.08 -45.48 -6.53
CA THR A 16 -11.02 -44.01 -6.56
C THR A 16 -10.32 -43.48 -5.33
N SER A 17 -9.44 -42.51 -5.51
CA SER A 17 -8.69 -41.85 -4.43
C SER A 17 -8.65 -40.34 -4.63
N THR A 18 -8.34 -39.62 -3.56
CA THR A 18 -8.25 -38.15 -3.56
C THR A 18 -6.84 -37.69 -3.23
N LEU A 19 -6.32 -36.74 -4.00
CA LEU A 19 -5.14 -35.95 -3.68
C LEU A 19 -5.58 -34.60 -3.11
N SER A 20 -5.23 -34.34 -1.85
CA SER A 20 -5.40 -33.03 -1.22
C SER A 20 -4.10 -32.23 -1.39
N ILE A 21 -4.22 -30.98 -1.83
CA ILE A 21 -3.09 -30.05 -1.96
C ILE A 21 -3.36 -28.85 -1.07
N ASP A 22 -2.52 -28.61 -0.07
CA ASP A 22 -2.59 -27.41 0.76
C ASP A 22 -1.64 -26.34 0.22
N VAL A 23 -2.22 -25.20 -0.14
CA VAL A 23 -1.50 -23.97 -0.51
C VAL A 23 -1.72 -22.99 0.63
N THR A 24 -0.66 -22.74 1.40
CA THR A 24 -0.64 -21.68 2.41
C THR A 24 -0.35 -20.36 1.72
N ALA A 25 -1.25 -19.38 1.86
CA ALA A 25 -0.97 -18.03 1.40
C ALA A 25 0.26 -17.47 2.12
N VAL A 26 1.08 -16.73 1.38
CA VAL A 26 2.18 -15.92 1.92
C VAL A 26 1.76 -14.46 1.77
N ASP A 27 2.08 -13.65 2.77
CA ASP A 27 1.87 -12.21 2.72
C ASP A 27 2.85 -11.58 1.72
N ASP A 28 2.32 -10.92 0.70
CA ASP A 28 3.12 -10.32 -0.37
C ASP A 28 3.19 -8.80 -0.19
N ALA A 29 4.15 -8.35 0.61
CA ALA A 29 4.34 -6.93 0.90
C ALA A 29 4.47 -6.09 -0.39
N PHE A 30 3.86 -4.91 -0.38
CA PHE A 30 4.04 -3.93 -1.44
C PHE A 30 5.42 -3.27 -1.35
N SER A 31 5.89 -2.71 -2.48
CA SER A 31 7.08 -1.87 -2.55
C SER A 31 6.69 -0.41 -2.75
N ASP A 32 7.49 0.52 -2.22
CA ASP A 32 7.36 1.95 -2.45
C ASP A 32 8.71 2.56 -2.87
N ALA A 33 8.70 3.68 -3.60
CA ALA A 33 9.90 4.27 -4.19
C ALA A 33 10.55 5.38 -3.34
N ASP A 34 9.88 5.82 -2.27
CA ASP A 34 10.24 6.97 -1.43
C ASP A 34 10.37 8.29 -2.23
N GLU A 35 9.44 9.22 -2.05
CA GLU A 35 9.55 10.54 -2.70
C GLU A 35 10.53 11.48 -1.97
N VAL A 36 11.47 12.04 -2.74
CA VAL A 36 12.36 13.13 -2.29
C VAL A 36 12.15 14.34 -3.19
N LEU A 37 11.56 15.39 -2.62
CA LEU A 37 11.16 16.60 -3.35
C LEU A 37 11.66 17.85 -2.64
N SER A 38 11.82 18.92 -3.41
CA SER A 38 12.12 20.26 -2.89
C SER A 38 11.31 21.31 -3.63
N THR A 39 11.05 22.43 -2.96
CA THR A 39 10.39 23.60 -3.52
C THR A 39 11.05 24.84 -2.94
N ALA A 40 10.92 25.97 -3.62
CA ALA A 40 11.29 27.25 -3.04
C ALA A 40 10.31 27.61 -1.91
N GLU A 41 10.75 28.47 -1.00
CA GLU A 41 9.81 29.17 -0.11
C GLU A 41 8.69 29.86 -0.91
N ASP A 42 7.55 30.05 -0.25
CA ASP A 42 6.35 30.67 -0.81
C ASP A 42 5.75 29.96 -2.04
N THR A 43 6.24 28.77 -2.36
CA THR A 43 5.79 28.00 -3.52
C THR A 43 5.12 26.71 -3.06
N THR A 44 3.81 26.63 -3.27
CA THR A 44 3.05 25.41 -3.01
C THR A 44 3.60 24.24 -3.83
N LEU A 45 3.94 23.16 -3.14
CA LEU A 45 4.38 21.91 -3.74
C LEU A 45 3.22 20.92 -3.75
N ASN A 46 2.92 20.35 -4.92
CA ASN A 46 1.95 19.28 -5.06
C ASN A 46 2.63 18.03 -5.64
N GLY A 47 2.12 16.87 -5.29
CA GLY A 47 2.64 15.60 -5.81
C GLY A 47 1.77 14.42 -5.39
N ASN A 48 2.34 13.22 -5.47
CA ASN A 48 1.69 12.00 -5.05
C ASN A 48 2.70 11.09 -4.33
N VAL A 49 2.42 10.71 -3.09
CA VAL A 49 3.26 9.84 -2.25
C VAL A 49 3.12 8.34 -2.57
N LEU A 50 2.34 8.01 -3.59
CA LEU A 50 2.21 6.65 -4.12
C LEU A 50 2.91 6.51 -5.48
N THR A 51 3.86 7.39 -5.79
CA THR A 51 4.55 7.37 -7.08
C THR A 51 5.61 6.28 -7.07
N GLY A 52 5.40 5.23 -7.85
CA GLY A 52 6.32 4.09 -7.86
C GLY A 52 5.96 3.02 -6.84
N THR A 53 4.80 3.13 -6.19
CA THR A 53 4.25 2.04 -5.37
C THR A 53 3.79 0.88 -6.25
N SER A 54 4.09 -0.36 -5.83
CA SER A 54 3.62 -1.57 -6.51
C SER A 54 3.20 -2.64 -5.51
N SER A 55 2.08 -3.30 -5.76
CA SER A 55 1.54 -4.38 -4.92
C SER A 55 0.91 -5.45 -5.80
N VAL A 56 1.07 -6.72 -5.42
CA VAL A 56 0.41 -7.85 -6.07
C VAL A 56 -1.01 -8.09 -5.54
N ASP A 57 -1.34 -7.52 -4.38
CA ASP A 57 -2.63 -7.67 -3.71
C ASP A 57 -3.67 -6.61 -4.12
N GLY A 58 -3.25 -5.59 -4.88
CA GLY A 58 -4.14 -4.60 -5.48
C GLY A 58 -3.69 -3.16 -5.28
N ALA A 59 -4.65 -2.23 -5.27
CA ALA A 59 -4.36 -0.82 -5.11
C ALA A 59 -3.96 -0.48 -3.66
N VAL A 60 -2.96 0.38 -3.51
CA VAL A 60 -2.49 0.91 -2.22
C VAL A 60 -3.11 2.29 -1.98
N SER A 61 -3.36 2.62 -0.71
CA SER A 61 -3.92 3.91 -0.28
C SER A 61 -3.26 4.39 1.00
N VAL A 62 -3.17 5.71 1.19
CA VAL A 62 -2.71 6.31 2.45
C VAL A 62 -3.85 6.27 3.47
N THR A 63 -3.57 5.81 4.70
CA THR A 63 -4.54 5.80 5.80
C THR A 63 -4.22 6.87 6.85
N GLU A 64 -2.94 7.05 7.17
CA GLU A 64 -2.45 8.01 8.15
C GLU A 64 -1.07 8.53 7.76
N PHE A 65 -0.67 9.65 8.35
CA PHE A 65 0.67 10.20 8.24
C PHE A 65 1.09 10.94 9.52
N SER A 66 2.40 11.10 9.70
CA SER A 66 2.99 11.89 10.78
C SER A 66 4.08 12.79 10.22
N VAL A 67 4.36 13.90 10.89
CA VAL A 67 5.43 14.83 10.49
C VAL A 67 6.56 14.77 11.51
N ALA A 68 7.80 14.67 11.04
CA ALA A 68 8.95 14.66 11.94
C ALA A 68 8.99 15.92 12.83
N GLY A 69 9.10 15.72 14.14
CA GLY A 69 9.07 16.81 15.13
C GLY A 69 7.68 17.22 15.59
N ASP A 70 6.61 16.66 15.01
CA ASP A 70 5.24 16.80 15.48
C ASP A 70 4.79 15.48 16.15
N PRO A 71 4.36 15.47 17.42
CA PRO A 71 3.87 14.25 18.08
C PRO A 71 2.49 13.78 17.57
N ALA A 72 1.80 14.57 16.75
CA ALA A 72 0.49 14.21 16.22
C ALA A 72 0.56 13.20 15.07
N THR A 73 -0.46 12.36 14.99
CA THR A 73 -0.77 11.52 13.83
C THR A 73 -2.03 12.06 13.18
N TYR A 74 -2.03 12.11 11.85
CA TYR A 74 -3.08 12.69 11.03
C TYR A 74 -3.68 11.59 10.16
N ASN A 75 -4.99 11.56 9.99
CA ASN A 75 -5.60 10.67 9.00
C ASN A 75 -5.41 11.24 7.60
N ALA A 76 -5.48 10.38 6.59
CA ALA A 76 -5.49 10.85 5.22
C ALA A 76 -6.66 11.84 4.98
N GLY A 77 -6.35 13.00 4.41
CA GLY A 77 -7.26 14.13 4.21
C GLY A 77 -7.17 15.21 5.30
N ASP A 78 -6.62 14.90 6.47
CA ASP A 78 -6.35 15.91 7.50
C ASP A 78 -5.24 16.88 7.05
N THR A 79 -5.23 18.09 7.62
CA THR A 79 -4.17 19.08 7.39
C THR A 79 -3.29 19.19 8.63
N ALA A 80 -2.01 18.86 8.47
CA ALA A 80 -0.97 19.08 9.47
C ALA A 80 -0.46 20.53 9.38
N THR A 81 -0.42 21.23 10.52
CA THR A 81 0.16 22.58 10.61
C THR A 81 1.51 22.52 11.29
N ILE A 82 2.56 22.85 10.55
CA ILE A 82 3.95 22.80 11.01
C ILE A 82 4.39 24.22 11.35
N ALA A 83 4.52 24.49 12.65
CA ALA A 83 4.80 25.83 13.15
C ALA A 83 6.06 26.44 12.53
N GLY A 84 5.91 27.59 11.86
CA GLY A 84 7.01 28.31 11.20
C GLY A 84 7.51 27.69 9.89
N VAL A 85 6.86 26.62 9.39
CA VAL A 85 7.26 25.93 8.14
C VAL A 85 6.15 25.94 7.10
N GLY A 86 4.91 25.62 7.48
CA GLY A 86 3.78 25.57 6.53
C GLY A 86 2.69 24.59 6.92
N THR A 87 1.88 24.19 5.94
CA THR A 87 0.82 23.18 6.10
C THR A 87 0.99 22.04 5.10
N LEU A 88 0.70 20.82 5.53
CA LEU A 88 0.76 19.61 4.71
C LEU A 88 -0.57 18.87 4.78
N GLN A 89 -1.13 18.53 3.63
CA GLN A 89 -2.25 17.59 3.51
C GLN A 89 -1.84 16.44 2.59
N ILE A 90 -2.15 15.21 3.00
CA ILE A 90 -1.99 14.00 2.18
C ILE A 90 -3.33 13.29 2.12
N ASN A 91 -3.86 13.07 0.92
CA ASN A 91 -5.15 12.40 0.69
C ASN A 91 -4.98 10.89 0.59
N ALA A 92 -6.09 10.14 0.74
CA ALA A 92 -6.06 8.68 0.70
C ALA A 92 -5.58 8.10 -0.64
N ASN A 93 -5.76 8.84 -1.74
CA ASN A 93 -5.26 8.48 -3.07
C ASN A 93 -3.78 8.85 -3.30
N GLY A 94 -3.06 9.26 -2.25
CA GLY A 94 -1.66 9.65 -2.28
C GLY A 94 -1.39 11.09 -2.71
N THR A 95 -2.37 11.80 -3.28
CA THR A 95 -2.14 13.21 -3.67
C THR A 95 -1.87 14.05 -2.43
N PHE A 96 -0.83 14.89 -2.48
CA PHE A 96 -0.49 15.79 -1.38
C PHE A 96 -0.37 17.24 -1.85
N SER A 97 -0.55 18.15 -0.90
CA SER A 97 -0.25 19.57 -1.06
C SER A 97 0.50 20.08 0.16
N PHE A 98 1.67 20.68 -0.08
CA PHE A 98 2.44 21.39 0.92
C PHE A 98 2.46 22.87 0.60
N VAL A 99 1.97 23.70 1.52
CA VAL A 99 1.94 25.16 1.40
C VAL A 99 2.89 25.74 2.44
N PRO A 100 4.06 26.29 2.04
CA PRO A 100 4.96 26.99 2.94
C PRO A 100 4.26 28.13 3.67
N ALA A 101 4.69 28.43 4.89
CA ALA A 101 4.33 29.68 5.56
C ALA A 101 4.97 30.86 4.80
N ALA A 102 4.25 31.98 4.74
CA ALA A 102 4.73 33.24 4.17
C ALA A 102 5.66 34.01 5.12
#